data_AF-A0A3D0D2W2-F1
#
_entry.id   AF-A0A3D0D2W2-F1
#
_cell.length_a   1.000
_cell.length_b   1.000
_cell.length_c   1.000
_cell.angle_alpha   90.00
_cell.angle_beta   90.00
_cell.angle_gamma   90.00
#
_symmetry.space_group_name_H-M   'P 1'
#
loop_
_entity.id
_entity.type
_entity.pdbx_description
1 polymer ?
#
loop_
_entity_poly.entity_id
_entity_poly.type
_entity_poly.pdbx_seq_one_letter_code
_entity_poly.pdbx_strand_id
1 'polypeptide(L)' 'MAENGRQRALDATLNQLKKRFGDGAIMKLGEATNLAVEAIPTGSIALDL' A
#
# COMPACT_ATOMS: atom_id res chain seq x y z
N MET A 1 -12.25 3.51 25.01
CA MET A 1 -12.55 4.76 24.25
C MET A 1 -11.32 5.39 23.56
N ALA A 2 -10.10 4.84 23.67
CA ALA A 2 -8.88 5.40 23.03
C ALA A 2 -8.47 4.71 21.70
N GLU A 3 -9.25 3.74 21.23
CA GLU A 3 -8.94 2.94 20.04
C GLU A 3 -9.44 3.60 18.75
N ASN A 4 -10.67 4.14 18.76
CA ASN A 4 -11.29 4.74 17.57
C ASN A 4 -10.64 6.06 17.13
N GLY A 5 -10.09 6.85 18.06
CA GLY A 5 -9.45 8.14 17.74
C GLY A 5 -8.14 7.97 16.98
N ARG A 6 -7.34 6.97 17.36
CA ARG A 6 -6.07 6.64 16.69
C ARG A 6 -6.29 6.12 15.28
N GLN A 7 -7.30 5.25 15.09
CA GLN A 7 -7.62 4.73 13.76
C GLN A 7 -8.08 5.85 12.81
N ARG A 8 -8.96 6.75 13.26
CA ARG A 8 -9.42 7.89 12.45
C ARG A 8 -8.28 8.84 12.07
N ALA A 9 -7.37 9.12 13.00
CA ALA A 9 -6.21 9.96 12.71
C ALA A 9 -5.28 9.29 11.69
N LEU A 10 -5.04 7.98 11.85
CA LEU A 10 -4.25 7.18 10.93
C LEU A 10 -4.84 7.21 9.51
N ASP A 11 -6.14 6.93 9.37
CA ASP A 11 -6.82 6.89 8.07
C ASP A 11 -6.80 8.28 7.38
N ALA A 12 -6.97 9.36 8.15
CA ALA A 12 -6.87 10.73 7.64
C ALA A 12 -5.46 11.05 7.11
N THR A 13 -4.41 10.66 7.85
CA THR A 13 -3.02 10.85 7.43
C THR A 13 -2.69 9.99 6.21
N LEU A 14 -3.13 8.73 6.17
CA LEU A 14 -2.94 7.84 5.00
C LEU A 14 -3.58 8.45 3.74
N ASN A 15 -4.79 8.99 3.85
CA ASN A 15 -5.46 9.65 2.74
C ASN A 15 -4.72 10.91 2.26
N GLN A 16 -4.17 11.71 3.20
CA GLN A 16 -3.36 12.87 2.85
C GLN A 16 -2.08 12.49 2.10
N LEU A 17 -1.40 11.42 2.53
CA LEU A 17 -0.20 10.92 1.88
C LEU A 17 -0.51 10.38 0.48
N LYS A 18 -1.55 9.56 0.33
CA LYS A 18 -1.99 9.05 -0.98
C LYS A 18 -2.32 10.18 -1.96
N LYS A 19 -3.02 11.23 -1.51
CA LYS A 19 -3.35 12.39 -2.36
C LYS A 19 -2.12 13.20 -2.80
N ARG A 20 -1.11 13.32 -1.93
CA ARG A 20 0.10 14.14 -2.21
C ARG A 20 1.15 13.39 -3.02
N PHE A 21 1.32 12.10 -2.79
CA PHE A 21 2.44 11.30 -3.30
C PHE A 21 2.01 10.15 -4.23
N GLY A 22 0.70 9.94 -4.41
CA GLY A 22 0.12 8.86 -5.20
C GLY A 22 -0.26 7.64 -4.36
N ASP A 23 -1.15 6.80 -4.89
CA ASP A 23 -1.72 5.66 -4.18
C ASP A 23 -0.69 4.57 -3.80
N GLY A 24 0.45 4.52 -4.50
CA GLY A 24 1.57 3.63 -4.22
C GLY A 24 2.54 4.11 -3.13
N ALA A 25 2.38 5.33 -2.61
CA ALA A 25 3.35 5.93 -1.69
C ALA A 25 3.31 5.33 -0.28
N ILE A 26 2.17 4.78 0.16
CA ILE A 26 2.02 4.11 1.45
C ILE A 26 0.93 3.05 1.38
N MET A 27 1.27 1.83 1.80
CA MET A 27 0.39 0.66 1.76
C MET A 27 0.79 -0.33 2.87
N LYS A 28 -0.16 -1.18 3.30
CA LYS A 28 0.15 -2.19 4.30
C LYS A 28 0.97 -3.32 3.68
N LEU A 29 1.87 -3.88 4.47
CA LEU A 29 2.62 -5.08 4.07
C LEU A 29 1.62 -6.22 3.82
N GLY A 30 1.54 -6.70 2.58
CA GLY A 30 0.55 -7.70 2.13
C GLY A 30 -0.63 -7.14 1.32
N GLU A 31 -0.79 -5.82 1.24
CA GLU A 31 -1.78 -5.16 0.35
C GLU A 31 -1.23 -4.96 -1.08
N ALA A 32 0.09 -5.05 -1.24
CA ALA A 32 0.80 -4.77 -2.49
C ALA A 32 0.88 -5.96 -3.47
N THR A 33 0.18 -7.07 -3.22
CA THR A 33 0.41 -8.34 -3.94
C THR A 33 0.01 -8.30 -5.41
N ASN A 34 -0.92 -7.42 -5.82
CA ASN A 34 -1.51 -7.45 -7.17
C ASN A 34 -1.53 -6.07 -7.84
N LEU A 35 -0.44 -5.30 -7.72
CA LEU A 35 -0.32 -4.09 -8.53
C LEU A 35 -0.33 -4.51 -10.01
N ALA A 36 -1.35 -4.08 -10.76
CA ALA A 36 -1.49 -4.33 -12.19
C ALA A 36 -0.50 -3.47 -12.97
N VAL A 37 0.79 -3.76 -12.79
CA VAL A 37 1.90 -3.11 -13.49
C VAL A 37 2.52 -4.10 -14.45
N GLU A 38 2.92 -3.60 -15.61
CA GLU A 38 3.71 -4.40 -16.54
C GLU A 38 5.07 -4.67 -15.93
N ALA A 39 5.40 -5.95 -15.74
CA ALA A 39 6.68 -6.39 -15.20
C ALA A 39 7.39 -7.28 -16.23
N ILE A 40 8.72 -7.18 -16.29
CA ILE A 40 9.55 -8.08 -17.07
C ILE A 40 9.85 -9.31 -16.18
N PRO A 41 9.50 -10.54 -16.62
CA PRO A 41 9.75 -11.74 -15.83
C PRO A 41 11.24 -11.93 -15.54
N THR A 42 11.58 -12.25 -14.30
CA THR A 42 12.98 -12.55 -13.92
C THR A 42 13.40 -13.95 -14.32
N GLY A 43 12.44 -14.82 -14.68
CA GLY A 43 12.68 -16.22 -15.03
C GLY A 43 12.70 -17.16 -13.82
N SER A 44 12.48 -16.62 -12.61
CA SER A 44 12.33 -17.39 -11.38
C SER A 44 10.90 -17.25 -10.85
N ILE A 45 10.15 -18.35 -10.92
CA ILE A 45 8.74 -18.40 -10.49
C ILE A 45 8.58 -18.00 -9.01
N ALA A 46 9.54 -18.36 -8.15
CA ALA A 46 9.48 -18.03 -6.73
C ALA A 46 9.68 -16.53 -6.42
N LEU A 47 10.17 -15.76 -7.38
CA LEU A 47 10.46 -14.34 -7.24
C LEU A 47 9.43 -13.46 -7.97
N ASP A 48 8.86 -14.00 -9.05
CA ASP A 48 7.82 -13.36 -9.85
C ASP A 48 6.40 -13.55 -9.26
N LEU A 49 6.20 -14.44 -8.28
CA LEU A 49 4.93 -14.72 -7.57
C LEU A 49 4.85 -14.11 -6.17
#